data_AF-A0A2E2UBF5-F1
#
_entry.id   AF-A0A2E2UBF5-F1
#
_cell.length_a   1.000
_cell.length_b   1.000
_cell.length_c   1.000
_cell.angle_alpha   90.00
_cell.angle_beta   90.00
_cell.angle_gamma   90.00
#
_symmetry.space_group_name_H-M   'P 1'
#
loop_
_entity.id
_entity.type
_entity.pdbx_description
1 polymer ?
#
loop_
_entity_poly.entity_id
_entity_poly.type
_entity_poly.pdbx_seq_one_letter_code
_entity_poly.pdbx_strand_id
1 'polypeptide(L)'
;MYKLVVIGGRLRGEEYALNNGDNVIGRSPEADHIISVEGISKKHMRITISNDTPFLEDMGSSNGTFVNGKLTKKLTLKDGDQIALPNLILKVVYVKEKKVVIKKKVGKIDGDVLDTETAPTDTIGKLVFFFKTKIMNPVYEMNKSYEWKHLLGIMLALLTVGNLFLTVSPVLLTVQDLIYEEVVARAEQYADEIKRTNSIYLQRNEIGNINTRFLNNKEGKGVMGYYLFDLGGNIIRPANLMDKRIKDPFTIEARDHFKKVNYDDEPLVNKSLSNNEIGVAKVLYAVNTMTGTSEPLGIIAIRFKPSALQTFEIFNKTIYWETFVYTTLLAVLFFGFIYFMTLKPVREAKLQADEVLRGRRKEITSEYLFEELYPMTSLLNTTIQKNRELMNEDVGDFAEIEEDTSYVATLHELMMGIDNATMVLNSEKNIEHVNELAGDLTGMRESLVKGSNILDVAQNEGIAGTILKLCDDSANNNGTHQHDFYELEGESYQISVSSLIGKDGFAKAFFITFVKEL
;
A
#
# COMPACT_ATOMS: atom_id res chain seq x y z
N MET A 1 -9.74 18.19 -24.31
CA MET A 1 -11.09 18.49 -23.80
C MET A 1 -11.42 19.96 -24.07
N TYR A 2 -12.68 20.31 -24.33
CA TYR A 2 -13.11 21.71 -24.40
C TYR A 2 -13.61 22.20 -23.04
N LYS A 3 -13.43 23.48 -22.75
CA LYS A 3 -14.08 24.17 -21.62
C LYS A 3 -14.57 25.54 -22.04
N LEU A 4 -15.54 26.08 -21.30
CA LEU A 4 -15.98 27.46 -21.40
C LEU A 4 -15.41 28.23 -20.21
N VAL A 5 -14.67 29.32 -20.47
CA VAL A 5 -14.09 30.18 -19.43
C VAL A 5 -14.83 31.51 -19.42
N VAL A 6 -15.31 31.98 -18.27
CA VAL A 6 -15.96 33.29 -18.16
C VAL A 6 -14.91 34.39 -18.20
N ILE A 7 -14.90 35.17 -19.28
CA ILE A 7 -13.97 36.30 -19.48
C ILE A 7 -14.59 37.67 -19.19
N GLY A 8 -15.91 37.75 -19.05
CA GLY A 8 -16.62 38.99 -18.72
C GLY A 8 -17.97 38.74 -18.05
N GLY A 9 -18.41 39.68 -17.20
CA GLY A 9 -19.58 39.53 -16.32
C GLY A 9 -19.17 39.26 -14.87
N ARG A 10 -20.17 39.13 -13.97
CA ARG A 10 -19.95 38.95 -12.51
C ARG A 10 -19.24 37.64 -12.14
N LEU A 11 -19.25 36.64 -13.03
CA LEU A 11 -18.66 35.31 -12.82
C LEU A 11 -17.26 35.17 -13.46
N ARG A 12 -16.55 36.28 -13.73
CA ARG A 12 -15.25 36.27 -14.41
C ARG A 12 -14.24 35.41 -13.64
N GLY A 13 -13.63 34.44 -14.33
CA GLY A 13 -12.72 33.45 -13.74
C GLY A 13 -13.31 32.04 -13.63
N GLU A 14 -14.64 31.90 -13.60
CA GLU A 14 -15.32 30.59 -13.57
C GLU A 14 -15.08 29.77 -14.85
N GLU A 15 -15.03 28.44 -14.72
CA GLU A 15 -14.78 27.51 -15.82
C GLU A 15 -15.77 26.34 -15.83
N TYR A 16 -16.29 26.00 -17.02
CA TYR A 16 -17.23 24.90 -17.24
C TYR A 16 -16.62 23.89 -18.22
N ALA A 17 -16.26 22.70 -17.73
CA ALA A 17 -15.67 21.63 -18.55
C ALA A 17 -16.74 20.93 -19.41
N LEU A 18 -16.52 20.84 -20.72
CA LEU A 18 -17.48 20.21 -21.64
C LEU A 18 -17.15 18.71 -21.80
N ASN A 19 -18.09 17.87 -21.41
CA ASN A 19 -18.03 16.42 -21.54
C ASN A 19 -18.26 15.98 -22.99
N ASN A 20 -17.87 14.75 -23.34
CA ASN A 20 -18.18 14.19 -24.65
C ASN A 20 -19.70 13.92 -24.78
N GLY A 21 -20.30 14.23 -25.93
CA GLY A 21 -21.76 14.24 -26.09
C GLY A 21 -22.41 15.59 -25.74
N ASP A 22 -23.68 15.56 -25.33
CA ASP A 22 -24.48 16.76 -25.06
C ASP A 22 -24.09 17.44 -23.73
N ASN A 23 -23.97 18.77 -23.75
CA ASN A 23 -23.84 19.62 -22.58
C ASN A 23 -24.88 20.75 -22.69
N VAL A 24 -25.86 20.80 -21.80
CA VAL A 24 -26.87 21.85 -21.73
C VAL A 24 -26.41 22.95 -20.77
N ILE A 25 -26.41 24.19 -21.25
CA ILE A 25 -26.04 25.38 -20.49
C ILE A 25 -27.29 26.25 -20.27
N GLY A 26 -27.54 26.68 -19.03
CA GLY A 26 -28.70 27.51 -18.72
C GLY A 26 -28.84 27.85 -17.24
N ARG A 27 -29.89 28.59 -16.91
CA ARG A 27 -30.17 29.04 -15.53
C ARG A 27 -30.91 28.00 -14.67
N SER A 28 -31.41 26.92 -15.27
CA SER A 28 -32.15 25.88 -14.53
C SER A 28 -31.20 24.92 -13.82
N PRO A 29 -31.56 24.39 -12.63
CA PRO A 29 -30.89 23.22 -12.04
C PRO A 29 -30.94 21.94 -12.90
N GLU A 30 -31.78 21.92 -13.94
CA GLU A 30 -31.85 20.84 -14.95
C GLU A 30 -30.83 21.01 -16.11
N ALA A 31 -29.93 21.98 -16.05
CA ALA A 31 -28.85 22.15 -17.02
C ALA A 31 -27.57 21.49 -16.49
N ASP A 32 -26.80 20.86 -17.37
CA ASP A 32 -25.50 20.24 -17.02
C ASP A 32 -24.51 21.29 -16.51
N HIS A 33 -24.58 22.52 -17.07
CA HIS A 33 -23.81 23.68 -16.63
C HIS A 33 -24.77 24.81 -16.20
N ILE A 34 -24.92 24.96 -14.89
CA ILE A 34 -25.83 25.95 -14.27
C ILE A 34 -25.14 27.32 -14.25
N ILE A 35 -25.77 28.30 -14.90
CA ILE A 35 -25.29 29.70 -14.93
C ILE A 35 -26.37 30.63 -14.38
N SER A 36 -26.22 31.00 -13.11
CA SER A 36 -27.18 31.81 -12.34
C SER A 36 -27.06 33.32 -12.62
N VAL A 37 -27.18 33.71 -13.90
CA VAL A 37 -27.13 35.12 -14.36
C VAL A 37 -28.49 35.55 -14.92
N GLU A 38 -28.89 36.78 -14.62
CA GLU A 38 -30.14 37.35 -15.10
C GLU A 38 -30.13 37.56 -16.62
N GLY A 39 -31.24 37.24 -17.29
CA GLY A 39 -31.36 37.21 -18.74
C GLY A 39 -31.00 35.86 -19.39
N ILE A 40 -30.41 34.91 -18.65
CA ILE A 40 -30.15 33.55 -19.15
C ILE A 40 -31.41 32.68 -19.00
N SER A 41 -31.90 32.11 -20.11
CA SER A 41 -33.03 31.17 -20.16
C SER A 41 -32.75 29.85 -19.39
N LYS A 42 -33.82 29.14 -19.00
CA LYS A 42 -33.73 27.90 -18.20
C LYS A 42 -32.81 26.85 -18.83
N LYS A 43 -32.99 26.58 -20.12
CA LYS A 43 -32.06 25.85 -20.99
C LYS A 43 -31.79 26.82 -22.15
N HIS A 44 -30.57 27.34 -22.24
CA HIS A 44 -30.25 28.48 -23.11
C HIS A 44 -29.64 28.00 -24.41
N MET A 45 -28.59 27.18 -24.30
CA MET A 45 -27.89 26.57 -25.42
C MET A 45 -27.44 25.16 -25.05
N ARG A 46 -27.28 24.31 -26.06
CA ARG A 46 -26.60 23.02 -25.98
C ARG A 46 -25.27 23.14 -26.71
N ILE A 47 -24.22 22.56 -26.16
CA ILE A 47 -22.98 22.27 -26.89
C ILE A 47 -22.77 20.76 -26.92
N THR A 48 -22.90 20.18 -28.11
CA THR A 48 -22.62 18.76 -28.35
C THR A 48 -21.17 18.62 -28.79
N ILE A 49 -20.37 17.85 -28.04
CA ILE A 49 -19.03 17.45 -28.45
C ILE A 49 -19.14 16.15 -29.25
N SER A 50 -18.69 16.16 -30.51
CA SER A 50 -18.65 14.98 -31.39
C SER A 50 -17.36 14.98 -32.19
N ASN A 51 -16.61 13.87 -32.17
CA ASN A 51 -15.31 13.74 -32.85
C ASN A 51 -14.35 14.94 -32.57
N ASP A 52 -14.15 15.29 -31.30
CA ASP A 52 -13.36 16.45 -30.85
C ASP A 52 -13.78 17.80 -31.47
N THR A 53 -15.02 17.90 -31.95
CA THR A 53 -15.59 19.11 -32.56
C THR A 53 -16.80 19.59 -31.75
N PRO A 54 -16.78 20.82 -31.19
CA PRO A 54 -17.89 21.38 -30.43
C PRO A 54 -18.94 22.01 -31.36
N PHE A 55 -20.18 21.58 -31.24
CA PHE A 55 -21.32 22.13 -31.98
C PHE A 55 -22.31 22.81 -31.05
N LEU A 56 -22.50 24.11 -31.21
CA LEU A 56 -23.46 24.90 -30.45
C LEU A 56 -24.83 24.93 -31.15
N GLU A 57 -25.88 24.77 -30.35
CA GLU A 57 -27.28 24.95 -30.71
C GLU A 57 -27.98 25.82 -29.65
N ASP A 58 -28.55 26.95 -30.07
CA ASP A 58 -29.44 27.75 -29.21
C ASP A 58 -30.77 27.01 -29.02
N MET A 59 -31.22 26.87 -27.77
CA MET A 59 -32.40 26.07 -27.41
C MET A 59 -33.71 26.87 -27.42
N GLY A 60 -33.77 27.98 -28.16
CA GLY A 60 -34.90 28.92 -28.14
C GLY A 60 -34.78 29.92 -27.00
N SER A 61 -33.58 30.44 -26.77
CA SER A 61 -33.31 31.40 -25.71
C SER A 61 -34.05 32.74 -25.94
N SER A 62 -34.39 33.42 -24.85
CA SER A 62 -35.21 34.64 -24.90
C SER A 62 -34.46 35.85 -25.43
N ASN A 63 -33.14 35.87 -25.26
CA ASN A 63 -32.26 36.98 -25.65
C ASN A 63 -31.28 36.62 -26.79
N GLY A 64 -31.24 35.35 -27.20
CA GLY A 64 -30.35 34.85 -28.25
C GLY A 64 -28.93 34.58 -27.78
N THR A 65 -28.33 33.53 -28.35
CA THR A 65 -26.89 33.25 -28.22
C THR A 65 -26.09 33.97 -29.31
N PHE A 66 -25.07 34.74 -28.93
CA PHE A 66 -24.18 35.44 -29.87
C PHE A 66 -22.81 34.79 -29.87
N VAL A 67 -22.25 34.48 -31.05
CA VAL A 67 -20.86 33.99 -31.18
C VAL A 67 -20.06 34.98 -32.00
N ASN A 68 -18.95 35.46 -31.45
CA ASN A 68 -18.09 36.50 -32.04
C ASN A 68 -18.88 37.72 -32.56
N GLY A 69 -19.87 38.18 -31.76
CA GLY A 69 -20.74 39.32 -32.09
C GLY A 69 -21.90 39.01 -33.06
N LYS A 70 -22.09 37.77 -33.52
CA LYS A 70 -23.18 37.39 -34.45
C LYS A 70 -24.23 36.52 -33.77
N LEU A 71 -25.49 36.94 -33.84
CA LEU A 71 -26.63 36.15 -33.37
C LEU A 71 -26.67 34.79 -34.11
N THR A 72 -26.69 33.70 -33.36
CA THR A 72 -26.40 32.36 -33.86
C THR A 72 -27.41 31.36 -33.31
N LYS A 73 -28.07 30.61 -34.21
CA LYS A 73 -28.96 29.49 -33.82
C LYS A 73 -28.23 28.15 -33.75
N LYS A 74 -27.31 27.91 -34.69
CA LYS A 74 -26.48 26.70 -34.77
C LYS A 74 -25.12 27.05 -35.36
N LEU A 75 -24.02 26.58 -34.76
CA LEU A 75 -22.67 26.84 -35.25
C LEU A 75 -21.65 25.84 -34.69
N THR A 76 -20.73 25.38 -35.54
CA THR A 76 -19.52 24.70 -35.09
C THR A 76 -18.56 25.70 -34.47
N LEU A 77 -18.31 25.56 -33.17
CA LEU A 77 -17.39 26.41 -32.42
C LEU A 77 -15.93 26.03 -32.70
N LYS A 78 -15.02 26.97 -32.45
CA LYS A 78 -13.57 26.79 -32.51
C LYS A 78 -12.92 27.25 -31.20
N ASP A 79 -11.69 26.79 -30.99
CA ASP A 79 -10.84 27.34 -29.93
C ASP A 79 -10.70 28.86 -30.07
N GLY A 80 -10.86 29.57 -28.96
CA GLY A 80 -10.80 31.02 -28.90
C GLY A 80 -12.13 31.77 -29.16
N ASP A 81 -13.16 31.11 -29.68
CA ASP A 81 -14.46 31.75 -29.97
C ASP A 81 -15.10 32.32 -28.69
N GLN A 82 -15.71 33.50 -28.80
CA GLN A 82 -16.41 34.16 -27.70
C GLN A 82 -17.91 34.01 -27.86
N ILE A 83 -18.56 33.40 -26.88
CA ILE A 83 -20.01 33.27 -26.77
C ILE A 83 -20.50 34.35 -25.80
N ALA A 84 -21.22 35.34 -26.30
CA ALA A 84 -21.85 36.37 -25.49
C ALA A 84 -23.31 35.99 -25.18
N LEU A 85 -23.64 36.02 -23.90
CA LEU A 85 -24.97 35.89 -23.32
C LEU A 85 -25.29 37.18 -22.53
N PRO A 86 -26.54 37.41 -22.09
CA PRO A 86 -26.85 38.56 -21.24
C PRO A 86 -25.97 38.61 -19.98
N ASN A 87 -25.28 39.75 -19.78
CA ASN A 87 -24.36 40.01 -18.67
C ASN A 87 -23.20 39.01 -18.50
N LEU A 88 -22.85 38.24 -19.54
CA LEU A 88 -21.84 37.20 -19.47
C LEU A 88 -21.13 36.98 -20.82
N ILE A 89 -19.80 36.91 -20.81
CA ILE A 89 -19.01 36.53 -21.98
C ILE A 89 -18.19 35.28 -21.62
N LEU A 90 -18.48 34.20 -22.35
CA LEU A 90 -17.78 32.92 -22.27
C LEU A 90 -16.77 32.83 -23.42
N LYS A 91 -15.60 32.28 -23.17
CA LYS A 91 -14.61 31.94 -24.20
C LYS A 91 -14.49 30.43 -24.30
N VAL A 92 -14.63 29.91 -25.51
CA VAL A 92 -14.34 28.51 -25.84
C VAL A 92 -12.84 28.33 -25.77
N VAL A 93 -12.38 27.40 -24.93
CA VAL A 93 -10.97 27.03 -24.80
C VAL A 93 -10.84 25.54 -25.09
N TYR A 94 -10.20 25.21 -26.21
CA TYR A 94 -9.73 23.87 -26.45
C TYR A 94 -8.46 23.66 -25.63
N VAL A 95 -8.62 23.05 -24.47
CA VAL A 95 -7.48 22.41 -23.83
C VAL A 95 -7.14 21.21 -24.70
N LYS A 96 -6.21 21.42 -25.65
CA LYS A 96 -5.36 20.31 -26.11
C LYS A 96 -4.84 19.68 -24.83
N GLU A 97 -5.32 18.47 -24.55
CA GLU A 97 -4.51 17.52 -23.85
C GLU A 97 -3.26 17.37 -24.69
N LYS A 98 -2.27 18.14 -24.30
CA LYS A 98 -0.89 17.82 -24.49
C LYS A 98 -0.67 16.54 -23.65
N LYS A 99 -1.14 15.42 -24.20
CA LYS A 99 -0.28 14.27 -24.42
C LYS A 99 0.90 14.75 -25.29
N VAL A 100 1.75 15.66 -24.83
CA VAL A 100 2.91 15.20 -24.05
C VAL A 100 2.56 13.88 -23.37
N VAL A 101 2.87 12.80 -24.10
CA VAL A 101 3.54 11.69 -23.45
C VAL A 101 4.81 12.29 -22.85
N ILE A 102 4.65 13.00 -21.73
CA ILE A 102 5.47 12.70 -20.59
C ILE A 102 5.00 11.26 -20.29
N LYS A 103 5.71 10.18 -20.65
CA LYS A 103 7.16 10.01 -20.46
C LYS A 103 7.71 11.13 -19.60
N LYS A 104 7.07 11.29 -18.43
CA LYS A 104 7.76 11.63 -17.22
C LYS A 104 8.80 10.51 -17.20
N LYS A 105 9.98 10.78 -17.75
CA LYS A 105 11.19 10.53 -16.99
C LYS A 105 10.87 11.19 -15.65
N VAL A 106 10.30 10.39 -14.74
CA VAL A 106 9.64 10.79 -13.48
C VAL A 106 10.46 11.73 -12.57
N GLY A 107 11.79 11.65 -12.43
CA GLY A 107 12.79 10.80 -13.10
C GLY A 107 12.43 9.31 -13.15
N LYS A 108 12.65 8.60 -14.26
CA LYS A 108 13.82 7.72 -14.23
C LYS A 108 15.01 8.47 -13.57
N ILE A 109 15.31 8.38 -12.27
CA ILE A 109 15.13 7.26 -11.32
C ILE A 109 14.93 5.95 -12.06
N ASP A 110 15.96 5.57 -12.81
CA ASP A 110 16.25 4.14 -12.87
C ASP A 110 16.13 3.60 -11.43
N GLY A 111 15.52 2.43 -11.25
CA GLY A 111 15.18 1.90 -9.92
C GLY A 111 16.34 2.01 -8.93
N ASP A 112 17.56 1.89 -9.45
CA ASP A 112 18.81 2.46 -8.97
C ASP A 112 18.70 3.57 -7.91
N VAL A 113 18.04 4.72 -8.05
CA VAL A 113 18.15 5.74 -6.95
C VAL A 113 17.47 5.30 -5.64
N LEU A 114 16.56 4.32 -5.68
CA LEU A 114 15.97 3.66 -4.50
C LEU A 114 16.64 2.31 -4.15
N ASP A 115 17.43 1.76 -5.09
CA ASP A 115 18.07 0.44 -5.05
C ASP A 115 19.61 0.45 -5.27
N THR A 116 20.29 1.61 -5.21
CA THR A 116 21.75 1.79 -5.21
C THR A 116 22.37 1.42 -3.85
N GLU A 117 21.66 0.59 -3.08
CA GLU A 117 22.24 -0.21 -2.01
C GLU A 117 23.11 -1.27 -2.71
N THR A 118 24.43 -1.01 -2.79
CA THR A 118 25.40 -1.98 -3.30
C THR A 118 25.23 -3.31 -2.57
N ALA A 119 25.22 -4.42 -3.31
CA ALA A 119 24.92 -5.74 -2.77
C ALA A 119 25.74 -6.01 -1.49
N PRO A 120 25.10 -6.21 -0.32
CA PRO A 120 25.81 -6.33 0.94
C PRO A 120 26.85 -7.46 0.90
N THR A 121 27.98 -7.28 1.57
CA THR A 121 29.02 -8.32 1.66
C THR A 121 28.55 -9.51 2.51
N ASP A 122 27.74 -9.24 3.52
CA ASP A 122 27.16 -10.19 4.47
C ASP A 122 26.12 -11.16 3.85
N THR A 123 26.03 -12.37 4.40
CA THR A 123 25.16 -13.45 3.90
C THR A 123 23.67 -13.15 4.12
N ILE A 124 23.29 -12.56 5.25
CA ILE A 124 21.90 -12.16 5.53
C ILE A 124 21.53 -11.00 4.61
N GLY A 125 22.42 -10.00 4.48
CA GLY A 125 22.23 -8.86 3.58
C GLY A 125 21.99 -9.27 2.11
N LYS A 126 22.72 -10.25 1.59
CA LYS A 126 22.49 -10.81 0.24
C LYS A 126 21.11 -11.44 0.07
N LEU A 127 20.64 -12.16 1.09
CA LEU A 127 19.33 -12.83 1.07
C LEU A 127 18.19 -11.81 1.10
N VAL A 128 18.32 -10.77 1.95
CA VAL A 128 17.38 -9.63 1.99
C VAL A 128 17.39 -8.85 0.67
N PHE A 129 18.57 -8.58 0.10
CA PHE A 129 18.69 -7.91 -1.20
C PHE A 129 18.02 -8.71 -2.34
N PHE A 130 18.25 -10.03 -2.40
CA PHE A 130 17.58 -10.92 -3.35
C PHE A 130 16.06 -10.92 -3.18
N PHE A 131 15.57 -10.93 -1.93
CA PHE A 131 14.14 -10.85 -1.64
C PHE A 131 13.55 -9.52 -2.13
N LYS A 132 14.17 -8.38 -1.74
CA LYS A 132 13.77 -7.02 -2.11
C LYS A 132 13.75 -6.78 -3.62
N THR A 133 14.74 -7.30 -4.36
CA THR A 133 14.90 -7.03 -5.80
C THR A 133 14.18 -8.03 -6.69
N LYS A 134 14.16 -9.33 -6.34
CA LYS A 134 13.63 -10.38 -7.22
C LYS A 134 12.28 -10.92 -6.80
N ILE A 135 12.07 -11.17 -5.50
CA ILE A 135 10.82 -11.76 -4.98
C ILE A 135 9.72 -10.70 -4.84
N MET A 136 10.06 -9.49 -4.41
CA MET A 136 9.08 -8.41 -4.27
C MET A 136 8.66 -7.76 -5.60
N ASN A 137 9.42 -7.93 -6.69
CA ASN A 137 9.16 -7.21 -7.94
C ASN A 137 7.74 -7.45 -8.52
N PRO A 138 7.21 -8.69 -8.58
CA PRO A 138 5.82 -8.92 -8.98
C PRO A 138 4.80 -8.27 -8.03
N VAL A 139 5.07 -8.28 -6.72
CA VAL A 139 4.19 -7.66 -5.71
C VAL A 139 4.15 -6.15 -5.86
N TYR A 140 5.27 -5.51 -6.20
CA TYR A 140 5.30 -4.08 -6.52
C TYR A 140 4.48 -3.75 -7.77
N GLU A 141 4.59 -4.53 -8.85
CA GLU A 141 3.76 -4.31 -10.05
C GLU A 141 2.27 -4.57 -9.78
N MET A 142 1.92 -5.54 -8.94
CA MET A 142 0.55 -5.73 -8.46
C MET A 142 0.05 -4.53 -7.65
N ASN A 143 0.88 -3.89 -6.82
CA ASN A 143 0.54 -2.70 -6.02
C ASN A 143 0.29 -1.45 -6.89
N LYS A 144 0.69 -1.44 -8.15
CA LYS A 144 0.28 -0.39 -9.12
C LYS A 144 -1.14 -0.58 -9.66
N SER A 145 -1.69 -1.79 -9.52
CA SER A 145 -2.99 -2.20 -10.09
C SER A 145 -4.05 -2.56 -9.04
N TYR A 146 -3.63 -2.86 -7.82
CA TYR A 146 -4.48 -3.25 -6.69
C TYR A 146 -4.08 -2.48 -5.43
N GLU A 147 -5.06 -1.90 -4.73
CA GLU A 147 -4.82 -1.22 -3.43
C GLU A 147 -4.12 -2.13 -2.41
N TRP A 148 -3.22 -1.52 -1.62
CA TRP A 148 -2.47 -2.15 -0.53
C TRP A 148 -3.34 -3.04 0.37
N LYS A 149 -4.54 -2.58 0.77
CA LYS A 149 -5.48 -3.34 1.62
C LYS A 149 -5.97 -4.65 0.99
N HIS A 150 -6.16 -4.69 -0.33
CA HIS A 150 -6.57 -5.91 -1.04
C HIS A 150 -5.38 -6.87 -1.18
N LEU A 151 -4.18 -6.36 -1.44
CA LEU A 151 -2.97 -7.16 -1.46
C LEU A 151 -2.68 -7.77 -0.09
N LEU A 152 -2.79 -6.99 0.99
CA LEU A 152 -2.71 -7.50 2.36
C LEU A 152 -3.72 -8.63 2.62
N GLY A 153 -4.97 -8.47 2.18
CA GLY A 153 -6.01 -9.50 2.29
C GLY A 153 -5.67 -10.79 1.53
N ILE A 154 -5.23 -10.67 0.27
CA ILE A 154 -4.78 -11.82 -0.55
C ILE A 154 -3.58 -12.51 0.11
N MET A 155 -2.61 -11.73 0.60
CA MET A 155 -1.43 -12.25 1.28
C MET A 155 -1.80 -12.96 2.59
N LEU A 156 -2.72 -12.42 3.40
CA LEU A 156 -3.22 -13.07 4.61
C LEU A 156 -3.92 -14.40 4.28
N ALA A 157 -4.71 -14.45 3.21
CA ALA A 157 -5.33 -15.69 2.74
C ALA A 157 -4.28 -16.72 2.27
N LEU A 158 -3.22 -16.29 1.58
CA LEU A 158 -2.10 -17.17 1.21
C LEU A 158 -1.32 -17.66 2.44
N LEU A 159 -1.14 -16.81 3.46
CA LEU A 159 -0.53 -17.22 4.73
C LEU A 159 -1.37 -18.26 5.46
N THR A 160 -2.69 -18.07 5.57
CA THR A 160 -3.56 -19.02 6.29
C THR A 160 -3.67 -20.34 5.55
N VAL A 161 -3.81 -20.33 4.22
CA VAL A 161 -3.81 -21.55 3.38
C VAL A 161 -2.44 -22.25 3.45
N GLY A 162 -1.34 -21.50 3.35
CA GLY A 162 0.02 -22.05 3.46
C GLY A 162 0.31 -22.65 4.83
N ASN A 163 -0.12 -22.00 5.91
CA ASN A 163 0.01 -22.50 7.28
C ASN A 163 -0.85 -23.75 7.50
N LEU A 164 -2.10 -23.75 7.04
CA LEU A 164 -2.99 -24.93 7.08
C LEU A 164 -2.40 -26.11 6.30
N PHE A 165 -1.83 -25.86 5.12
CA PHE A 165 -1.18 -26.89 4.33
C PHE A 165 0.07 -27.47 5.04
N LEU A 166 0.95 -26.60 5.56
CA LEU A 166 2.16 -27.00 6.28
C LEU A 166 1.88 -27.70 7.62
N THR A 167 0.72 -27.49 8.23
CA THR A 167 0.32 -28.14 9.49
C THR A 167 -0.43 -29.44 9.25
N VAL A 168 -1.39 -29.46 8.33
CA VAL A 168 -2.27 -30.61 8.10
C VAL A 168 -1.64 -31.68 7.20
N SER A 169 -0.91 -31.27 6.15
CA SER A 169 -0.32 -32.21 5.18
C SER A 169 0.68 -33.21 5.81
N PRO A 170 1.70 -32.81 6.59
CA PRO A 170 2.61 -33.77 7.20
C PRO A 170 1.90 -34.68 8.19
N VAL A 171 1.00 -34.12 9.03
CA VAL A 171 0.22 -34.90 10.01
C VAL A 171 -0.63 -35.98 9.32
N LEU A 172 -1.32 -35.67 8.22
CA LEU A 172 -2.12 -36.66 7.49
C LEU A 172 -1.26 -37.78 6.87
N LEU A 173 -0.08 -37.46 6.34
CA LEU A 173 0.82 -38.46 5.75
C LEU A 173 1.43 -39.36 6.84
N THR A 174 2.01 -38.79 7.90
CA THR A 174 2.62 -39.58 8.98
C THR A 174 1.61 -40.48 9.70
N VAL A 175 0.37 -40.03 9.89
CA VAL A 175 -0.67 -40.85 10.56
C VAL A 175 -0.93 -42.16 9.82
N GLN A 176 -0.85 -42.19 8.49
CA GLN A 176 -1.00 -43.43 7.73
C GLN A 176 0.18 -44.37 7.98
N ASP A 177 1.41 -43.89 7.86
CA ASP A 177 2.61 -44.70 8.07
C ASP A 177 2.74 -45.24 9.50
N LEU A 178 2.41 -44.43 10.52
CA LEU A 178 2.40 -44.88 11.92
C LEU A 178 1.32 -45.94 12.18
N ILE A 179 0.16 -45.87 11.52
CA ILE A 179 -0.85 -46.93 11.57
C ILE A 179 -0.35 -48.21 10.90
N TYR A 180 0.38 -48.11 9.79
CA TYR A 180 0.97 -49.27 9.12
C TYR A 180 2.04 -49.94 10.00
N GLU A 181 2.99 -49.19 10.56
CA GLU A 181 4.05 -49.72 11.44
C GLU A 181 3.47 -50.44 12.67
N GLU A 182 2.49 -49.85 13.36
CA GLU A 182 1.81 -50.45 14.51
C GLU A 182 1.05 -51.74 14.13
N VAL A 183 0.43 -51.79 12.95
CA VAL A 183 -0.26 -53.00 12.46
C VAL A 183 0.73 -54.12 12.12
N VAL A 184 1.88 -53.79 11.52
CA VAL A 184 2.96 -54.75 11.28
C VAL A 184 3.52 -55.28 12.59
N ALA A 185 3.89 -54.40 13.53
CA ALA A 185 4.42 -54.80 14.83
C ALA A 185 3.47 -55.73 15.60
N ARG A 186 2.15 -55.48 15.55
CA ARG A 186 1.13 -56.40 16.11
C ARG A 186 1.05 -57.74 15.39
N ALA A 187 1.16 -57.75 14.06
CA ALA A 187 1.16 -58.98 13.28
C ALA A 187 2.37 -59.86 13.62
N GLU A 188 3.55 -59.25 13.78
CA GLU A 188 4.76 -59.93 14.23
C GLU A 188 4.62 -60.47 15.65
N GLN A 189 4.14 -59.66 16.61
CA GLN A 189 3.84 -60.12 17.97
C GLN A 189 2.87 -61.32 17.98
N TYR A 190 1.86 -61.32 17.12
CA TYR A 190 0.94 -62.45 16.99
C TYR A 190 1.58 -63.69 16.34
N ALA A 191 2.47 -63.51 15.35
CA ALA A 191 3.23 -64.61 14.77
C ALA A 191 4.18 -65.25 15.79
N ASP A 192 4.90 -64.43 16.56
CA ASP A 192 5.76 -64.87 17.66
C ASP A 192 4.97 -65.53 18.80
N GLU A 193 3.79 -65.02 19.14
CA GLU A 193 2.93 -65.63 20.16
C GLU A 193 2.40 -67.01 19.71
N ILE A 194 2.11 -67.21 18.41
CA ILE A 194 1.83 -68.53 17.85
C ILE A 194 3.05 -69.43 17.97
N LYS A 195 4.24 -68.94 17.57
CA LYS A 195 5.50 -69.70 17.65
C LYS A 195 5.81 -70.13 19.09
N ARG A 196 5.65 -69.23 20.05
CA ARG A 196 5.89 -69.44 21.48
C ARG A 196 4.90 -70.45 22.07
N THR A 197 3.59 -70.20 21.90
CA THR A 197 2.50 -71.00 22.46
C THR A 197 2.45 -72.42 21.88
N ASN A 198 2.87 -72.59 20.62
CA ASN A 198 2.80 -73.87 19.91
C ASN A 198 4.15 -74.55 19.70
N SER A 199 5.22 -74.02 20.29
CA SER A 199 6.62 -74.50 20.14
C SER A 199 6.76 -76.03 20.17
N ILE A 200 6.08 -76.72 21.08
CA ILE A 200 6.09 -78.20 21.17
C ILE A 200 5.50 -78.86 19.91
N TYR A 201 4.36 -78.38 19.42
CA TYR A 201 3.71 -78.91 18.22
C TYR A 201 4.53 -78.58 16.96
N LEU A 202 5.11 -77.38 16.89
CA LEU A 202 5.97 -76.94 15.79
C LEU A 202 7.25 -77.79 15.70
N GLN A 203 7.90 -78.08 16.82
CA GLN A 203 9.09 -78.96 16.90
C GLN A 203 8.80 -80.41 16.48
N ARG A 204 7.57 -80.88 16.67
CA ARG A 204 7.13 -82.24 16.31
C ARG A 204 6.52 -82.33 14.91
N ASN A 205 6.47 -81.22 14.18
CA ASN A 205 5.75 -81.10 12.91
C ASN A 205 4.24 -81.46 13.02
N GLU A 206 3.66 -81.33 14.22
CA GLU A 206 2.23 -81.56 14.51
C GLU A 206 1.39 -80.33 14.13
N ILE A 207 1.53 -79.87 12.88
CA ILE A 207 0.97 -78.60 12.39
C ILE A 207 -0.56 -78.50 12.62
N GLY A 208 -1.28 -79.62 12.52
CA GLY A 208 -2.73 -79.69 12.77
C GLY A 208 -3.16 -79.36 14.21
N ASN A 209 -2.25 -79.39 15.18
CA ASN A 209 -2.52 -79.13 16.60
C ASN A 209 -2.29 -77.66 17.02
N ILE A 210 -1.82 -76.79 16.11
CA ILE A 210 -1.54 -75.37 16.41
C ILE A 210 -2.78 -74.64 16.95
N ASN A 211 -2.63 -73.99 18.10
CA ASN A 211 -3.62 -73.15 18.75
C ASN A 211 -3.48 -71.68 18.32
N THR A 212 -4.52 -71.15 17.70
CA THR A 212 -4.65 -69.74 17.27
C THR A 212 -5.83 -69.04 17.94
N ARG A 213 -6.33 -69.55 19.08
CA ARG A 213 -7.59 -69.10 19.70
C ARG A 213 -7.57 -67.64 20.14
N PHE A 214 -6.43 -67.10 20.55
CA PHE A 214 -6.30 -65.70 20.98
C PHE A 214 -6.66 -64.71 19.85
N LEU A 215 -6.39 -65.07 18.59
CA LEU A 215 -6.79 -64.27 17.40
C LEU A 215 -8.30 -64.22 17.16
N ASN A 216 -9.09 -65.11 17.76
CA ASN A 216 -10.56 -65.14 17.65
C ASN A 216 -11.27 -64.40 18.80
N ASN A 217 -10.55 -64.00 19.84
CA ASN A 217 -11.10 -63.43 21.07
C ASN A 217 -10.98 -61.88 21.10
N LYS A 218 -11.52 -61.25 22.15
CA LYS A 218 -11.28 -59.82 22.48
C LYS A 218 -9.79 -59.43 22.63
N GLU A 219 -8.91 -60.43 22.72
CA GLU A 219 -7.45 -60.29 22.79
C GLU A 219 -6.84 -59.91 21.43
N GLY A 220 -7.39 -60.44 20.33
CA GLY A 220 -7.00 -60.13 18.94
C GLY A 220 -7.47 -58.74 18.49
N LYS A 221 -7.02 -57.68 19.17
CA LYS A 221 -7.45 -56.30 18.95
C LYS A 221 -7.27 -55.88 17.48
N GLY A 222 -8.39 -55.71 16.78
CA GLY A 222 -8.43 -55.26 15.39
C GLY A 222 -8.26 -56.35 14.33
N VAL A 223 -8.22 -57.64 14.69
CA VAL A 223 -8.16 -58.74 13.71
C VAL A 223 -9.56 -58.99 13.12
N MET A 224 -9.68 -58.87 11.80
CA MET A 224 -10.92 -59.17 11.05
C MET A 224 -10.99 -60.63 10.58
N GLY A 225 -9.82 -61.26 10.40
CA GLY A 225 -9.69 -62.66 10.07
C GLY A 225 -8.23 -63.03 9.81
N TYR A 226 -7.92 -64.31 9.82
CA TYR A 226 -6.58 -64.81 9.52
C TYR A 226 -6.65 -66.18 8.85
N TYR A 227 -5.56 -66.56 8.21
CA TYR A 227 -5.33 -67.87 7.62
C TYR A 227 -3.91 -68.30 7.96
N LEU A 228 -3.77 -69.44 8.63
CA LEU A 228 -2.51 -70.15 8.76
C LEU A 228 -2.53 -71.31 7.78
N PHE A 229 -1.54 -71.39 6.90
CA PHE A 229 -1.46 -72.42 5.86
C PHE A 229 -0.03 -72.97 5.73
N ASP A 230 0.08 -74.21 5.27
CA ASP A 230 1.38 -74.86 5.04
C ASP A 230 2.09 -74.29 3.79
N LEU A 231 3.34 -74.69 3.56
CA LEU A 231 4.09 -74.26 2.36
C LEU A 231 3.43 -74.72 1.03
N GLY A 232 2.52 -75.68 1.07
CA GLY A 232 1.73 -76.14 -0.07
C GLY A 232 0.47 -75.30 -0.35
N GLY A 233 0.06 -74.45 0.59
CA GLY A 233 -1.18 -73.65 0.51
C GLY A 233 -2.43 -74.35 1.06
N ASN A 234 -2.29 -75.41 1.86
CA ASN A 234 -3.41 -76.05 2.57
C ASN A 234 -3.68 -75.30 3.88
N ILE A 235 -4.95 -74.98 4.15
CA ILE A 235 -5.32 -74.24 5.36
C ILE A 235 -5.23 -75.15 6.59
N ILE A 236 -4.49 -74.70 7.60
CA ILE A 236 -4.32 -75.31 8.93
C ILE A 236 -5.31 -74.67 9.93
N ARG A 237 -5.42 -73.34 9.88
CA ARG A 237 -6.38 -72.54 10.66
C ARG A 237 -7.00 -71.42 9.83
N PRO A 238 -8.27 -71.05 10.07
CA PRO A 238 -9.15 -71.53 11.14
C PRO A 238 -9.70 -72.95 10.88
N ALA A 239 -10.03 -73.68 11.96
CA ALA A 239 -10.35 -75.12 11.88
C ALA A 239 -11.61 -75.44 11.04
N ASN A 240 -12.55 -74.51 10.92
CA ASN A 240 -13.72 -74.62 10.04
C ASN A 240 -13.37 -74.57 8.53
N LEU A 241 -12.15 -74.14 8.20
CA LEU A 241 -11.61 -74.06 6.84
C LEU A 241 -10.41 -74.99 6.62
N MET A 242 -10.09 -75.86 7.59
CA MET A 242 -8.99 -76.82 7.48
C MET A 242 -9.13 -77.70 6.24
N ASP A 243 -8.01 -77.99 5.58
CA ASP A 243 -7.87 -78.77 4.34
C ASP A 243 -8.66 -78.23 3.12
N LYS A 244 -9.23 -77.02 3.22
CA LYS A 244 -9.83 -76.31 2.08
C LYS A 244 -8.76 -75.47 1.38
N ARG A 245 -8.97 -75.23 0.07
CA ARG A 245 -8.12 -74.31 -0.70
C ARG A 245 -8.36 -72.87 -0.27
N ILE A 246 -7.28 -72.10 -0.21
CA ILE A 246 -7.30 -70.65 -0.02
C ILE A 246 -8.15 -69.98 -1.13
N LYS A 247 -9.06 -69.10 -0.73
CA LYS A 247 -9.89 -68.27 -1.61
C LYS A 247 -9.76 -66.77 -1.37
N ASP A 248 -9.14 -66.37 -0.26
CA ASP A 248 -8.91 -64.98 0.10
C ASP A 248 -7.78 -64.39 -0.77
N PRO A 249 -8.00 -63.27 -1.49
CA PRO A 249 -7.03 -62.73 -2.44
C PRO A 249 -5.67 -62.40 -1.81
N PHE A 250 -5.66 -61.78 -0.62
CA PHE A 250 -4.42 -61.44 0.08
C PHE A 250 -3.65 -62.68 0.56
N THR A 251 -4.37 -63.71 1.00
CA THR A 251 -3.76 -64.97 1.41
C THR A 251 -3.15 -65.74 0.22
N ILE A 252 -3.73 -65.61 -0.99
CA ILE A 252 -3.14 -66.13 -2.23
C ILE A 252 -1.86 -65.35 -2.58
N GLU A 253 -1.92 -64.03 -2.53
CA GLU A 253 -0.78 -63.13 -2.74
C GLU A 253 0.38 -63.45 -1.78
N ALA A 254 0.09 -63.64 -0.49
CA ALA A 254 1.07 -64.03 0.52
C ALA A 254 1.78 -65.35 0.20
N ARG A 255 1.02 -66.39 -0.18
CA ARG A 255 1.59 -67.67 -0.61
C ARG A 255 2.55 -67.50 -1.79
N ASP A 256 2.12 -66.76 -2.80
CA ASP A 256 2.89 -66.61 -4.04
C ASP A 256 4.10 -65.68 -3.88
N HIS A 257 4.00 -64.67 -3.00
CA HIS A 257 5.12 -63.82 -2.58
C HIS A 257 6.20 -64.63 -1.86
N PHE A 258 5.85 -65.31 -0.76
CA PHE A 258 6.83 -66.04 0.04
C PHE A 258 7.46 -67.21 -0.72
N LYS A 259 6.71 -67.86 -1.61
CA LYS A 259 7.28 -68.84 -2.54
C LYS A 259 8.29 -68.23 -3.52
N LYS A 260 8.09 -66.98 -3.94
CA LYS A 260 9.00 -66.25 -4.85
C LYS A 260 10.27 -65.75 -4.14
N VAL A 261 10.16 -65.27 -2.90
CA VAL A 261 11.31 -64.81 -2.09
C VAL A 261 12.00 -65.94 -1.31
N ASN A 262 11.69 -67.21 -1.62
CA ASN A 262 12.24 -68.39 -0.96
C ASN A 262 12.07 -68.39 0.58
N TYR A 263 10.91 -67.94 1.06
CA TYR A 263 10.55 -67.85 2.48
C TYR A 263 11.56 -67.04 3.29
N ASP A 264 11.74 -65.78 2.92
CA ASP A 264 12.43 -64.78 3.75
C ASP A 264 11.57 -64.37 4.98
N ASP A 265 12.20 -63.82 6.02
CA ASP A 265 11.52 -63.40 7.27
C ASP A 265 10.89 -62.00 7.17
N GLU A 266 11.17 -61.23 6.12
CA GLU A 266 10.50 -59.94 5.87
C GLU A 266 8.98 -60.10 5.71
N PRO A 267 8.15 -59.41 6.51
CA PRO A 267 6.69 -59.53 6.44
C PRO A 267 6.13 -58.90 5.16
N LEU A 268 5.24 -59.61 4.47
CA LEU A 268 4.46 -59.03 3.37
C LEU A 268 3.35 -58.16 3.94
N VAL A 269 3.26 -56.91 3.45
CA VAL A 269 2.21 -55.97 3.83
C VAL A 269 1.45 -55.51 2.59
N ASN A 270 0.14 -55.78 2.54
CA ASN A 270 -0.75 -55.19 1.55
C ASN A 270 -1.62 -54.11 2.20
N LYS A 271 -1.45 -52.87 1.72
CA LYS A 271 -2.13 -51.65 2.21
C LYS A 271 -3.49 -51.37 1.53
N SER A 272 -3.90 -52.19 0.56
CA SER A 272 -5.00 -51.91 -0.38
C SER A 272 -6.06 -53.02 -0.44
N LEU A 273 -6.33 -53.72 0.67
CA LEU A 273 -7.47 -54.64 0.72
C LEU A 273 -8.80 -53.86 0.71
N SER A 274 -9.87 -54.52 0.28
CA SER A 274 -11.22 -53.98 0.39
C SER A 274 -11.61 -53.71 1.85
N ASN A 275 -12.54 -52.77 2.06
CA ASN A 275 -13.16 -52.43 3.35
C ASN A 275 -12.24 -51.76 4.40
N ASN A 276 -11.15 -51.11 3.95
CA ASN A 276 -10.11 -50.50 4.81
C ASN A 276 -9.44 -51.52 5.74
N GLU A 277 -9.18 -52.73 5.23
CA GLU A 277 -8.36 -53.73 5.90
C GLU A 277 -6.90 -53.62 5.46
N ILE A 278 -5.98 -53.94 6.36
CA ILE A 278 -4.54 -54.07 6.09
C ILE A 278 -4.19 -55.54 6.24
N GLY A 279 -3.63 -56.13 5.18
CA GLY A 279 -3.13 -57.49 5.21
C GLY A 279 -1.68 -57.49 5.62
N VAL A 280 -1.33 -58.28 6.65
CA VAL A 280 0.06 -58.58 6.99
C VAL A 280 0.25 -60.09 7.00
N ALA A 281 1.29 -60.59 6.35
CA ALA A 281 1.63 -62.00 6.33
C ALA A 281 3.09 -62.22 6.68
N LYS A 282 3.38 -63.25 7.48
CA LYS A 282 4.74 -63.61 7.91
C LYS A 282 4.94 -65.12 7.88
N VAL A 283 6.17 -65.55 7.59
CA VAL A 283 6.58 -66.96 7.66
C VAL A 283 6.71 -67.37 9.13
N LEU A 284 6.16 -68.54 9.47
CA LEU A 284 6.41 -69.18 10.75
C LEU A 284 7.54 -70.20 10.59
N TYR A 285 8.57 -70.07 11.43
CA TYR A 285 9.71 -71.00 11.45
C TYR A 285 9.70 -71.90 12.67
N ALA A 286 10.09 -73.16 12.48
CA ALA A 286 10.40 -74.11 13.54
C ALA A 286 11.91 -74.35 13.61
N VAL A 287 12.44 -74.57 14.82
CA VAL A 287 13.83 -75.01 15.00
C VAL A 287 13.87 -76.53 14.93
N ASN A 288 14.59 -77.07 13.97
CA ASN A 288 14.84 -78.50 13.84
C ASN A 288 15.76 -78.96 14.97
N THR A 289 15.27 -79.87 15.82
CA THR A 289 15.95 -80.31 17.05
C THR A 289 17.17 -81.19 16.79
N MET A 290 17.35 -81.72 15.57
CA MET A 290 18.49 -82.56 15.20
C MET A 290 19.65 -81.77 14.60
N THR A 291 19.36 -80.66 13.91
CA THR A 291 20.35 -79.84 13.18
C THR A 291 20.57 -78.46 13.79
N GLY A 292 19.66 -77.99 14.65
CA GLY A 292 19.64 -76.63 15.17
C GLY A 292 19.23 -75.55 14.15
N THR A 293 18.87 -75.95 12.93
CA THR A 293 18.50 -75.02 11.84
C THR A 293 17.05 -74.55 11.95
N SER A 294 16.82 -73.29 11.58
CA SER A 294 15.47 -72.72 11.47
C SER A 294 14.89 -73.03 10.10
N GLU A 295 13.76 -73.74 10.05
CA GLU A 295 13.10 -74.16 8.81
C GLU A 295 11.72 -73.52 8.70
N PRO A 296 11.32 -73.01 7.52
CA PRO A 296 9.98 -72.46 7.31
C PRO A 296 8.95 -73.60 7.39
N LEU A 297 7.89 -73.39 8.17
CA LEU A 297 6.87 -74.42 8.44
C LEU A 297 5.53 -74.09 7.76
N GLY A 298 5.22 -72.80 7.66
CA GLY A 298 3.96 -72.30 7.09
C GLY A 298 3.95 -70.78 7.07
N ILE A 299 2.88 -70.20 6.55
CA ILE A 299 2.68 -68.75 6.48
C ILE A 299 1.40 -68.44 7.23
N ILE A 300 1.44 -67.41 8.08
CA ILE A 300 0.22 -66.79 8.61
C ILE A 300 -0.05 -65.49 7.86
N ALA A 301 -1.25 -65.34 7.31
CA ALA A 301 -1.79 -64.11 6.79
C ALA A 301 -2.90 -63.61 7.72
N ILE A 302 -2.80 -62.38 8.21
CA ILE A 302 -3.73 -61.74 9.13
C ILE A 302 -4.27 -60.47 8.46
N ARG A 303 -5.59 -60.29 8.50
CA ARG A 303 -6.27 -59.07 8.03
C ARG A 303 -6.68 -58.25 9.24
N PHE A 304 -6.18 -57.03 9.32
CA PHE A 304 -6.43 -56.07 10.38
C PHE A 304 -7.37 -54.97 9.92
N LYS A 305 -8.26 -54.52 10.80
CA LYS A 305 -8.93 -53.23 10.68
C LYS A 305 -8.40 -52.34 11.81
N PRO A 306 -7.56 -51.33 11.51
CA PRO A 306 -6.95 -50.51 12.54
C PRO A 306 -8.03 -49.76 13.33
N SER A 307 -8.09 -50.03 14.64
CA SER A 307 -9.01 -49.37 15.58
C SER A 307 -8.45 -48.07 16.17
N ALA A 308 -7.29 -47.61 15.67
CA ALA A 308 -6.57 -46.45 16.16
C ALA A 308 -7.16 -45.12 15.65
N LEU A 309 -8.24 -44.70 16.29
CA LEU A 309 -8.60 -43.27 16.45
C LEU A 309 -8.48 -42.84 17.94
N GLN A 310 -7.85 -43.68 18.78
CA GLN A 310 -7.88 -43.57 20.26
C GLN A 310 -6.51 -43.67 20.96
N THR A 311 -5.38 -43.69 20.24
CA THR A 311 -4.04 -43.63 20.87
C THR A 311 -3.11 -42.64 20.15
N PHE A 312 -3.59 -41.41 19.96
CA PHE A 312 -2.80 -40.28 19.46
C PHE A 312 -1.82 -39.71 20.51
N GLU A 313 -1.22 -40.56 21.35
CA GLU A 313 -0.23 -40.13 22.37
C GLU A 313 1.23 -40.28 21.92
N ILE A 314 1.50 -40.93 20.77
CA ILE A 314 2.84 -40.97 20.15
C ILE A 314 2.91 -39.95 19.02
N PHE A 315 2.66 -38.69 19.38
CA PHE A 315 2.90 -37.56 18.50
C PHE A 315 4.39 -37.22 18.53
N ASN A 316 5.12 -37.67 17.50
CA ASN A 316 6.57 -37.61 17.44
C ASN A 316 7.06 -36.16 17.53
N LYS A 317 7.85 -35.82 18.57
CA LYS A 317 8.26 -34.44 18.91
C LYS A 317 8.91 -33.70 17.73
N THR A 318 9.57 -34.44 16.85
CA THR A 318 10.21 -33.95 15.61
C THR A 318 9.22 -33.27 14.66
N ILE A 319 8.03 -33.85 14.44
CA ILE A 319 7.04 -33.35 13.46
C ILE A 319 6.48 -32.00 13.88
N TYR A 320 6.23 -31.82 15.17
CA TYR A 320 5.81 -30.54 15.73
C TYR A 320 6.90 -29.49 15.60
N TRP A 321 8.17 -29.87 15.79
CA TRP A 321 9.29 -28.96 15.60
C TRP A 321 9.46 -28.56 14.12
N GLU A 322 9.39 -29.51 13.19
CA GLU A 322 9.44 -29.22 11.75
C GLU A 322 8.30 -28.29 11.33
N THR A 323 7.07 -28.62 11.71
CA THR A 323 5.88 -27.79 11.45
C THR A 323 6.01 -26.38 12.07
N PHE A 324 6.53 -26.27 13.29
CA PHE A 324 6.80 -24.98 13.93
C PHE A 324 7.88 -24.19 13.19
N VAL A 325 8.97 -24.83 12.75
CA VAL A 325 10.04 -24.19 11.99
C VAL A 325 9.51 -23.70 10.64
N TYR A 326 8.77 -24.53 9.91
CA TYR A 326 8.19 -24.12 8.62
C TYR A 326 7.15 -23.00 8.75
N THR A 327 6.27 -23.05 9.77
CA THR A 327 5.29 -21.98 9.99
C THR A 327 5.96 -20.68 10.48
N THR A 328 7.03 -20.76 11.28
CA THR A 328 7.84 -19.60 11.70
C THR A 328 8.57 -18.98 10.50
N LEU A 329 9.20 -19.79 9.64
CA LEU A 329 9.84 -19.31 8.41
C LEU A 329 8.84 -18.67 7.46
N LEU A 330 7.64 -19.25 7.30
CA LEU A 330 6.57 -18.67 6.50
C LEU A 330 6.09 -17.32 7.08
N ALA A 331 5.99 -17.19 8.41
CA ALA A 331 5.63 -15.94 9.07
C ALA A 331 6.70 -14.85 8.90
N VAL A 332 7.99 -15.19 8.98
CA VAL A 332 9.11 -14.27 8.70
C VAL A 332 9.11 -13.82 7.24
N LEU A 333 8.88 -14.75 6.30
CA LEU A 333 8.76 -14.45 4.87
C LEU A 333 7.59 -13.47 4.60
N PHE A 334 6.44 -13.77 5.19
CA PHE A 334 5.22 -12.95 5.11
C PHE A 334 5.41 -11.55 5.71
N PHE A 335 6.06 -11.44 6.87
CA PHE A 335 6.45 -10.16 7.45
C PHE A 335 7.34 -9.36 6.49
N GLY A 336 8.32 -10.02 5.85
CA GLY A 336 9.16 -9.42 4.82
C GLY A 336 8.33 -8.82 3.67
N PHE A 337 7.34 -9.56 3.15
CA PHE A 337 6.45 -9.05 2.13
C PHE A 337 5.68 -7.80 2.57
N ILE A 338 5.01 -7.82 3.73
CA ILE A 338 4.28 -6.65 4.25
C ILE A 338 5.22 -5.47 4.44
N TYR A 339 6.37 -5.70 5.07
CA TYR A 339 7.36 -4.67 5.38
C TYR A 339 7.84 -3.97 4.09
N PHE A 340 8.29 -4.72 3.09
CA PHE A 340 8.80 -4.14 1.85
C PHE A 340 7.69 -3.54 0.97
N MET A 341 6.49 -4.16 0.92
CA MET A 341 5.31 -3.62 0.22
C MET A 341 4.88 -2.27 0.79
N THR A 342 4.99 -2.07 2.10
CA THR A 342 4.61 -0.84 2.80
C THR A 342 5.73 0.21 2.76
N LEU A 343 6.99 -0.23 2.85
CA LEU A 343 8.15 0.66 2.88
C LEU A 343 8.38 1.36 1.54
N LYS A 344 8.12 0.70 0.40
CA LYS A 344 8.42 1.27 -0.92
C LYS A 344 7.61 2.53 -1.25
N PRO A 345 6.26 2.57 -1.12
CA PRO A 345 5.48 3.79 -1.33
C PRO A 345 5.87 4.92 -0.35
N VAL A 346 6.13 4.58 0.92
CA VAL A 346 6.55 5.58 1.94
C VAL A 346 7.93 6.17 1.62
N ARG A 347 8.89 5.34 1.18
CA ARG A 347 10.23 5.79 0.78
C ARG A 347 10.18 6.64 -0.49
N GLU A 348 9.31 6.28 -1.45
CA GLU A 348 9.05 7.10 -2.63
C GLU A 348 8.41 8.45 -2.27
N ALA A 349 7.35 8.45 -1.46
CA ALA A 349 6.69 9.68 -1.01
C ALA A 349 7.67 10.62 -0.28
N LYS A 350 8.55 10.08 0.57
CA LYS A 350 9.64 10.85 1.21
C LYS A 350 10.60 11.48 0.19
N LEU A 351 11.06 10.70 -0.80
CA LEU A 351 11.97 11.18 -1.83
C LEU A 351 11.32 12.27 -2.69
N GLN A 352 10.06 12.06 -3.08
CA GLN A 352 9.30 13.05 -3.83
C GLN A 352 9.01 14.31 -3.02
N ALA A 353 8.75 14.21 -1.71
CA ALA A 353 8.59 15.39 -0.85
C ALA A 353 9.86 16.25 -0.84
N ASP A 354 11.05 15.65 -0.73
CA ASP A 354 12.33 16.35 -0.84
C ASP A 354 12.56 16.96 -2.25
N GLU A 355 12.18 16.26 -3.33
CA GLU A 355 12.20 16.84 -4.68
C GLU A 355 11.26 18.04 -4.85
N VAL A 356 10.06 17.98 -4.26
CA VAL A 356 9.06 19.06 -4.35
C VAL A 356 9.49 20.27 -3.52
N LEU A 357 9.99 20.06 -2.29
CA LEU A 357 10.55 21.14 -1.46
C LEU A 357 11.75 21.84 -2.13
N ARG A 358 12.55 21.09 -2.92
CA ARG A 358 13.63 21.64 -3.74
C ARG A 358 13.18 22.22 -5.09
N GLY A 359 11.87 22.37 -5.32
CA GLY A 359 11.29 22.91 -6.56
C GLY A 359 11.45 22.03 -7.81
N ARG A 360 12.05 20.83 -7.70
CA ARG A 360 12.34 19.93 -8.83
C ARG A 360 11.09 19.19 -9.34
N ARG A 361 10.05 19.11 -8.51
CA ARG A 361 8.76 18.47 -8.80
C ARG A 361 7.63 19.39 -8.33
N LYS A 362 6.46 19.32 -8.97
CA LYS A 362 5.30 20.17 -8.62
C LYS A 362 4.49 19.65 -7.42
N GLU A 363 4.39 18.33 -7.29
CA GLU A 363 3.48 17.61 -6.40
C GLU A 363 4.02 16.21 -6.11
N ILE A 364 3.67 15.64 -4.97
CA ILE A 364 3.95 14.26 -4.57
C ILE A 364 2.90 13.35 -5.24
N THR A 365 3.35 12.41 -6.07
CA THR A 365 2.50 11.46 -6.83
C THR A 365 2.97 10.03 -6.58
N SER A 366 2.15 9.15 -6.00
CA SER A 366 2.49 7.73 -5.85
C SER A 366 2.20 6.94 -7.12
N GLU A 367 3.10 6.07 -7.57
CA GLU A 367 2.80 5.03 -8.59
C GLU A 367 2.06 3.82 -7.97
N TYR A 368 2.16 3.66 -6.65
CA TYR A 368 1.56 2.56 -5.88
C TYR A 368 0.23 2.99 -5.24
N LEU A 369 -0.76 2.09 -5.27
CA LEU A 369 -2.10 2.31 -4.75
C LEU A 369 -2.12 2.04 -3.23
N PHE A 370 -2.05 3.11 -2.46
CA PHE A 370 -2.05 3.08 -1.01
C PHE A 370 -2.97 4.18 -0.46
N GLU A 371 -4.28 3.94 -0.50
CA GLU A 371 -5.32 4.86 -0.03
C GLU A 371 -5.03 5.44 1.37
N GLU A 372 -4.54 4.65 2.32
CA GLU A 372 -4.23 5.11 3.69
C GLU A 372 -3.11 6.17 3.75
N LEU A 373 -2.25 6.23 2.72
CA LEU A 373 -1.18 7.24 2.60
C LEU A 373 -1.69 8.52 1.89
N TYR A 374 -2.79 8.43 1.14
CA TYR A 374 -3.29 9.51 0.29
C TYR A 374 -3.72 10.78 1.07
N PRO A 375 -4.40 10.72 2.23
CA PRO A 375 -4.70 11.92 3.01
C PRO A 375 -3.44 12.68 3.44
N MET A 376 -2.36 11.97 3.78
CA MET A 376 -1.09 12.57 4.19
C MET A 376 -0.38 13.22 3.00
N THR A 377 -0.30 12.56 1.84
CA THR A 377 0.30 13.15 0.64
C THR A 377 -0.54 14.30 0.08
N SER A 378 -1.86 14.23 0.18
CA SER A 378 -2.79 15.30 -0.20
C SER A 378 -2.65 16.52 0.71
N LEU A 379 -2.56 16.32 2.03
CA LEU A 379 -2.28 17.41 2.98
C LEU A 379 -0.92 18.04 2.70
N LEU A 380 0.13 17.24 2.49
CA LEU A 380 1.45 17.75 2.12
C LEU A 380 1.40 18.53 0.80
N ASN A 381 0.74 18.01 -0.24
CA ASN A 381 0.57 18.72 -1.51
C ASN A 381 -0.20 20.03 -1.32
N THR A 382 -1.26 20.05 -0.51
CA THR A 382 -2.04 21.26 -0.22
C THR A 382 -1.24 22.27 0.60
N THR A 383 -0.47 21.84 1.60
CA THR A 383 0.39 22.71 2.41
C THR A 383 1.55 23.26 1.58
N ILE A 384 2.17 22.44 0.75
CA ILE A 384 3.22 22.86 -0.17
C ILE A 384 2.64 23.80 -1.24
N GLN A 385 1.47 23.48 -1.81
CA GLN A 385 0.81 24.34 -2.78
C GLN A 385 0.41 25.68 -2.14
N LYS A 386 -0.12 25.69 -0.92
CA LYS A 386 -0.39 26.93 -0.18
C LYS A 386 0.86 27.70 0.15
N ASN A 387 1.93 27.08 0.64
CA ASN A 387 3.22 27.75 0.79
C ASN A 387 3.73 28.28 -0.54
N ARG A 388 3.54 27.53 -1.62
CA ARG A 388 3.92 27.95 -2.97
C ARG A 388 2.99 29.03 -3.52
N GLU A 389 1.74 29.13 -3.09
CA GLU A 389 0.80 30.21 -3.44
C GLU A 389 1.10 31.46 -2.62
N LEU A 390 1.41 31.32 -1.33
CA LEU A 390 1.98 32.38 -0.49
C LEU A 390 3.38 32.84 -0.95
N MET A 391 4.08 32.03 -1.76
CA MET A 391 5.28 32.45 -2.49
C MET A 391 4.99 32.89 -3.92
N ASN A 392 3.90 32.43 -4.56
CA ASN A 392 3.59 32.68 -5.98
C ASN A 392 2.59 33.82 -6.21
N GLU A 393 1.85 34.27 -5.20
CA GLU A 393 1.19 35.59 -5.23
C GLU A 393 2.25 36.68 -5.50
N ASP A 394 3.53 36.36 -5.27
CA ASP A 394 4.72 37.16 -5.59
C ASP A 394 5.73 36.47 -6.53
N VAL A 395 5.30 35.50 -7.36
CA VAL A 395 6.12 34.94 -8.48
C VAL A 395 5.56 35.40 -9.82
N GLY A 396 5.55 36.72 -9.97
CA GLY A 396 5.70 37.39 -11.25
C GLY A 396 7.17 37.42 -11.66
N ASP A 397 7.67 36.28 -12.17
CA ASP A 397 9.09 35.99 -12.45
C ASP A 397 9.93 35.73 -11.17
N PHE A 398 10.90 34.81 -11.25
CA PHE A 398 11.86 34.62 -10.16
C PHE A 398 12.94 35.69 -10.28
N ALA A 399 12.64 36.89 -9.76
CA ALA A 399 13.71 37.74 -9.24
C ALA A 399 14.49 36.96 -8.16
N GLU A 400 15.79 37.18 -8.10
CA GLU A 400 16.61 36.70 -6.98
C GLU A 400 15.99 37.25 -5.69
N ILE A 401 15.92 36.45 -4.61
CA ILE A 401 15.39 36.91 -3.33
C ILE A 401 16.28 38.06 -2.85
N GLU A 402 15.83 39.28 -3.08
CA GLU A 402 16.56 40.48 -2.75
C GLU A 402 16.51 40.71 -1.25
N GLU A 403 17.68 40.66 -0.61
CA GLU A 403 17.83 40.98 0.81
C GLU A 403 17.54 42.46 1.07
N ASP A 404 16.62 42.70 2.01
CA ASP A 404 16.21 44.03 2.48
C ASP A 404 17.39 44.90 2.92
N THR A 405 18.50 44.29 3.35
CA THR A 405 19.75 44.94 3.79
C THR A 405 20.19 46.09 2.86
N SER A 406 20.09 45.89 1.55
CA SER A 406 20.47 46.90 0.55
C SER A 406 19.47 48.06 0.43
N TYR A 407 18.18 47.77 0.59
CA TYR A 407 17.08 48.74 0.57
C TYR A 407 17.06 49.59 1.84
N VAL A 408 17.22 48.96 3.00
CA VAL A 408 17.37 49.62 4.30
C VAL A 408 18.60 50.54 4.29
N ALA A 409 19.74 50.08 3.78
CA ALA A 409 20.95 50.92 3.66
C ALA A 409 20.71 52.14 2.76
N THR A 410 20.02 51.99 1.64
CA THR A 410 19.66 53.10 0.73
C THR A 410 18.78 54.13 1.43
N LEU A 411 17.79 53.69 2.21
CA LEU A 411 16.93 54.59 2.99
C LEU A 411 17.67 55.23 4.18
N HIS A 412 18.63 54.54 4.78
CA HIS A 412 19.48 55.09 5.83
C HIS A 412 20.41 56.19 5.30
N GLU A 413 20.99 56.02 4.10
CA GLU A 413 21.75 57.09 3.42
C GLU A 413 20.86 58.31 3.11
N LEU A 414 19.61 58.09 2.68
CA LEU A 414 18.63 59.16 2.50
C LEU A 414 18.27 59.86 3.82
N MET A 415 18.11 59.09 4.90
CA MET A 415 17.81 59.58 6.26
C MET A 415 18.90 60.55 6.77
N MET A 416 20.18 60.27 6.50
CA MET A 416 21.29 61.14 6.88
C MET A 416 21.28 62.51 6.18
N GLY A 417 20.56 62.65 5.06
CA GLY A 417 20.45 63.89 4.29
C GLY A 417 19.20 64.73 4.59
N ILE A 418 18.37 64.35 5.57
CA ILE A 418 17.06 64.96 5.84
C ILE A 418 17.00 65.51 7.28
N ASP A 419 16.89 66.83 7.40
CA ASP A 419 16.82 67.59 8.66
C ASP A 419 15.44 67.52 9.38
N ASN A 420 14.57 66.56 9.01
CA ASN A 420 13.25 66.34 9.63
C ASN A 420 13.25 65.04 10.45
N ALA A 421 12.27 64.88 11.36
CA ALA A 421 12.05 63.62 12.06
C ALA A 421 11.76 62.48 11.06
N THR A 422 12.61 61.45 11.04
CA THR A 422 12.54 60.32 10.11
C THR A 422 12.90 58.97 10.72
N MET A 423 12.32 57.90 10.16
CA MET A 423 12.48 56.52 10.63
C MET A 423 12.48 55.54 9.43
N VAL A 424 13.23 54.44 9.55
CA VAL A 424 13.35 53.39 8.53
C VAL A 424 12.98 52.04 9.13
N LEU A 425 12.08 51.30 8.47
CA LEU A 425 11.70 49.92 8.80
C LEU A 425 12.09 48.97 7.66
N ASN A 426 12.35 47.70 7.98
CA ASN A 426 12.50 46.61 7.00
C ASN A 426 11.14 46.02 6.56
N SER A 427 11.12 45.00 5.69
CA SER A 427 9.87 44.40 5.18
C SER A 427 8.95 43.85 6.29
N GLU A 428 9.54 43.29 7.35
CA GLU A 428 8.85 42.76 8.54
C GLU A 428 8.32 43.85 9.50
N LYS A 429 8.43 45.14 9.13
CA LYS A 429 8.07 46.31 9.94
C LYS A 429 8.90 46.46 11.24
N ASN A 430 10.06 45.81 11.31
CA ASN A 430 10.99 46.02 12.42
C ASN A 430 11.78 47.31 12.19
N ILE A 431 11.98 48.09 13.25
CA ILE A 431 12.64 49.40 13.18
C ILE A 431 14.14 49.17 12.97
N GLU A 432 14.69 49.68 11.86
CA GLU A 432 16.12 49.57 11.56
C GLU A 432 16.88 50.84 11.93
N HIS A 433 16.31 52.01 11.67
CA HIS A 433 16.95 53.29 11.97
C HIS A 433 15.92 54.34 12.41
N VAL A 434 16.31 55.22 13.33
CA VAL A 434 15.51 56.36 13.80
C VAL A 434 16.45 57.53 14.02
N ASN A 435 16.23 58.68 13.37
CA ASN A 435 17.06 59.85 13.65
C ASN A 435 16.70 60.51 14.99
N GLU A 436 17.58 61.34 15.55
CA GLU A 436 17.39 61.93 16.89
C GLU A 436 16.06 62.68 17.01
N LEU A 437 15.67 63.43 15.97
CA LEU A 437 14.41 64.19 15.92
C LEU A 437 13.17 63.28 16.00
N ALA A 438 13.15 62.14 15.30
CA ALA A 438 12.06 61.16 15.43
C ALA A 438 12.12 60.40 16.77
N GLY A 439 13.32 60.12 17.28
CA GLY A 439 13.51 59.45 18.55
C GLY A 439 13.01 60.28 19.74
N ASP A 440 13.19 61.60 19.69
CA ASP A 440 12.65 62.52 20.68
C ASP A 440 11.13 62.77 20.48
N LEU A 441 10.64 62.90 19.24
CA LEU A 441 9.21 63.08 18.93
C LEU A 441 8.33 61.87 19.29
N THR A 442 8.85 60.65 19.12
CA THR A 442 8.07 59.40 19.31
C THR A 442 8.45 58.63 20.57
N GLY A 443 9.51 59.05 21.27
CA GLY A 443 10.13 58.30 22.38
C GLY A 443 10.93 57.06 21.96
N MET A 444 10.99 56.73 20.66
CA MET A 444 11.65 55.53 20.14
C MET A 444 13.12 55.79 19.76
N ARG A 445 14.02 55.76 20.74
CA ARG A 445 15.47 55.96 20.50
C ARG A 445 16.11 54.75 19.82
N GLU A 446 16.77 54.96 18.67
CA GLU A 446 17.34 53.90 17.81
C GLU A 446 18.10 52.82 18.61
N SER A 447 18.97 53.22 19.54
CA SER A 447 19.80 52.32 20.37
C SER A 447 19.02 51.35 21.27
N LEU A 448 17.72 51.59 21.50
CA LEU A 448 16.83 50.76 22.30
C LEU A 448 15.81 49.98 21.46
N VAL A 449 15.48 50.47 20.26
CA VAL A 449 14.37 49.97 19.44
C VAL A 449 14.81 49.18 18.20
N LYS A 450 16.08 49.28 17.81
CA LYS A 450 16.59 48.65 16.58
C LYS A 450 16.38 47.13 16.58
N GLY A 451 15.89 46.61 15.45
CA GLY A 451 15.56 45.20 15.24
C GLY A 451 14.28 44.72 15.93
N SER A 452 13.54 45.61 16.61
CA SER A 452 12.27 45.28 17.28
C SER A 452 11.08 45.72 16.43
N ASN A 453 9.94 45.05 16.58
CA ASN A 453 8.73 45.43 15.85
C ASN A 453 8.14 46.74 16.38
N ILE A 454 7.63 47.61 15.50
CA ILE A 454 7.09 48.91 15.89
C ILE A 454 5.90 48.82 16.87
N LEU A 455 5.10 47.75 16.80
CA LEU A 455 3.99 47.53 17.75
C LEU A 455 4.46 47.26 19.18
N ASP A 456 5.59 46.58 19.35
CA ASP A 456 6.08 46.15 20.66
C ASP A 456 6.76 47.29 21.44
N VAL A 457 7.12 48.38 20.75
CA VAL A 457 8.04 49.42 21.28
C VAL A 457 7.46 50.84 21.23
N ALA A 458 6.44 51.10 20.41
CA ALA A 458 5.75 52.38 20.43
C ALA A 458 4.99 52.58 21.76
N GLN A 459 5.24 53.70 22.44
CA GLN A 459 4.56 54.02 23.71
C GLN A 459 3.06 54.29 23.56
N ASN A 460 2.60 54.52 22.33
CA ASN A 460 1.21 54.78 21.96
C ASN A 460 0.83 53.83 20.82
N GLU A 461 0.01 52.82 21.10
CA GLU A 461 -0.46 51.85 20.11
C GLU A 461 -1.10 52.51 18.88
N GLY A 462 -1.67 53.71 19.05
CA GLY A 462 -2.26 54.49 17.96
C GLY A 462 -1.24 55.00 16.92
N ILE A 463 -0.03 55.44 17.33
CA ILE A 463 0.97 55.89 16.35
C ILE A 463 1.53 54.70 15.55
N ALA A 464 1.76 53.56 16.20
CA ALA A 464 2.17 52.33 15.53
C ALA A 464 1.08 51.83 14.57
N GLY A 465 -0.19 51.84 14.98
CA GLY A 465 -1.31 51.49 14.11
C GLY A 465 -1.41 52.37 12.86
N THR A 466 -1.27 53.69 13.00
CA THR A 466 -1.26 54.63 11.86
C THR A 466 -0.07 54.40 10.94
N ILE A 467 1.15 54.23 11.50
CA ILE A 467 2.35 53.96 10.69
C ILE A 467 2.20 52.63 9.93
N LEU A 468 1.77 51.55 10.59
CA LEU A 468 1.58 50.25 9.93
C LEU A 468 0.55 50.31 8.81
N LYS A 469 -0.61 50.92 9.07
CA LYS A 469 -1.64 51.17 8.04
C LYS A 469 -1.03 51.89 6.84
N LEU A 470 -0.27 52.96 7.05
CA LEU A 470 0.39 53.71 5.97
C LEU A 470 1.48 52.92 5.25
N CYS A 471 2.23 52.06 5.95
CA CYS A 471 3.16 51.14 5.33
C CYS A 471 2.44 50.13 4.42
N ASP A 472 1.30 49.59 4.85
CA ASP A 472 0.50 48.63 4.08
C ASP A 472 -0.20 49.30 2.90
N ASP A 473 -0.77 50.49 3.09
CA ASP A 473 -1.35 51.32 2.02
C ASP A 473 -0.28 51.70 0.98
N SER A 474 0.98 51.96 1.39
CA SER A 474 2.07 52.26 0.47
C SER A 474 2.52 51.00 -0.30
N ALA A 475 2.66 49.87 0.38
CA ALA A 475 3.05 48.60 -0.23
C ALA A 475 2.01 48.13 -1.26
N ASN A 476 0.73 48.11 -0.89
CA ASN A 476 -0.38 47.70 -1.75
C ASN A 476 -0.58 48.61 -2.97
N ASN A 477 -0.06 49.84 -2.94
CA ASN A 477 -0.10 50.79 -4.05
C ASN A 477 1.29 51.01 -4.67
N ASN A 478 2.09 49.94 -4.83
CA ASN A 478 3.37 49.93 -5.55
C ASN A 478 4.38 51.00 -5.07
N GLY A 479 4.49 51.25 -3.77
CA GLY A 479 5.46 52.20 -3.22
C GLY A 479 5.08 53.67 -3.36
N THR A 480 3.83 53.97 -3.72
CA THR A 480 3.35 55.34 -3.73
C THR A 480 3.39 55.94 -2.31
N HIS A 481 3.66 57.25 -2.26
CA HIS A 481 3.61 58.04 -1.03
C HIS A 481 2.20 58.04 -0.45
N GLN A 482 2.08 57.64 0.81
CA GLN A 482 0.85 57.70 1.59
C GLN A 482 1.07 58.62 2.79
N HIS A 483 0.00 59.25 3.27
CA HIS A 483 0.06 60.07 4.48
C HIS A 483 -1.26 60.05 5.25
N ASP A 484 -1.15 60.23 6.56
CA ASP A 484 -2.27 60.47 7.47
C ASP A 484 -1.85 61.51 8.52
N PHE A 485 -2.81 62.12 9.20
CA PHE A 485 -2.53 63.10 10.24
C PHE A 485 -2.63 62.45 11.63
N TYR A 486 -1.68 62.77 12.50
CA TYR A 486 -1.67 62.28 13.87
C TYR A 486 -1.22 63.38 14.83
N GLU A 487 -1.94 63.50 15.96
CA GLU A 487 -1.65 64.49 16.99
C GLU A 487 -0.58 63.96 17.95
N LEU A 488 0.59 64.61 18.00
CA LEU A 488 1.68 64.28 18.90
C LEU A 488 1.97 65.49 19.79
N GLU A 489 2.00 65.26 21.11
CA GLU A 489 2.22 66.30 22.13
C GLU A 489 1.28 67.53 22.04
N GLY A 490 0.10 67.39 21.42
CA GLY A 490 -0.89 68.45 21.23
C GLY A 490 -0.72 69.26 19.93
N GLU A 491 0.11 68.78 19.01
CA GLU A 491 0.40 69.41 17.72
C GLU A 491 0.12 68.42 16.57
N SER A 492 -0.38 68.92 15.43
CA SER A 492 -0.68 68.09 14.26
C SER A 492 0.59 67.77 13.48
N TYR A 493 0.86 66.49 13.27
CA TYR A 493 1.93 66.00 12.40
C TYR A 493 1.34 65.20 11.25
N GLN A 494 1.76 65.53 10.03
CA GLN A 494 1.57 64.68 8.87
C GLN A 494 2.61 63.55 8.93
N ILE A 495 2.15 62.33 9.19
CA ILE A 495 2.96 61.12 9.05
C ILE A 495 2.92 60.72 7.58
N SER A 496 4.08 60.65 6.95
CA SER A 496 4.24 60.27 5.54
C SER A 496 5.05 59.00 5.42
N VAL A 497 4.59 58.04 4.61
CA VAL A 497 5.26 56.77 4.37
C VAL A 497 5.42 56.51 2.87
N SER A 498 6.62 56.11 2.48
CA SER A 498 6.93 55.60 1.14
C SER A 498 7.69 54.27 1.27
N SER A 499 7.20 53.22 0.65
CA SER A 499 7.91 51.93 0.59
C SER A 499 8.79 51.82 -0.65
N LEU A 500 10.02 51.31 -0.50
CA LEU A 500 10.83 50.87 -1.62
C LEU A 500 10.37 49.48 -2.06
N ILE A 501 9.90 49.38 -3.30
CA ILE A 501 9.50 48.12 -3.91
C ILE A 501 10.73 47.43 -4.52
N GLY A 502 10.95 46.16 -4.16
CA GLY A 502 11.98 45.28 -4.72
C GLY A 502 11.67 44.85 -6.16
N LYS A 503 12.62 44.21 -6.83
CA LYS A 503 12.38 43.71 -8.21
C LYS A 503 11.35 42.57 -8.27
N ASP A 504 11.08 41.94 -7.13
CA ASP A 504 10.04 40.93 -6.89
C ASP A 504 8.63 41.52 -6.70
N GLY A 505 8.49 42.85 -6.60
CA GLY A 505 7.20 43.53 -6.43
C GLY A 505 6.77 43.75 -4.98
N PHE A 506 7.52 43.25 -4.01
CA PHE A 506 7.28 43.46 -2.58
C PHE A 506 7.87 44.77 -2.04
N ALA A 507 7.29 45.31 -0.97
CA ALA A 507 7.93 46.36 -0.17
C ALA A 507 9.09 45.79 0.69
N LYS A 508 10.33 46.24 0.41
CA LYS A 508 11.58 45.79 1.06
C LYS A 508 11.99 46.64 2.24
N ALA A 509 11.67 47.93 2.21
CA ALA A 509 11.92 48.85 3.31
C ALA A 509 10.94 50.03 3.24
N PHE A 510 10.64 50.63 4.39
CA PHE A 510 9.70 51.75 4.53
C PHE A 510 10.43 52.99 5.03
N PHE A 511 10.27 54.11 4.33
CA PHE A 511 10.74 55.41 4.75
C PHE A 511 9.59 56.20 5.36
N ILE A 512 9.72 56.58 6.63
CA ILE A 512 8.71 57.32 7.38
C ILE A 512 9.26 58.72 7.68
N THR A 513 8.46 59.75 7.43
CA THR A 513 8.77 61.12 7.83
C THR A 513 7.62 61.72 8.65
N PHE A 514 7.98 62.54 9.63
CA PHE A 514 7.05 63.29 10.46
C PHE A 514 7.25 64.77 10.18
N VAL A 515 6.25 65.42 9.60
CA VAL A 515 6.30 66.85 9.27
C VAL A 515 5.22 67.56 10.07
N LYS A 516 5.61 68.56 10.86
CA LYS A 516 4.66 69.37 11.61
C LYS A 516 3.82 70.21 10.64
N GLU A 517 2.51 70.24 10.84
CA GLU A 517 1.60 71.14 10.12
C GLU A 517 1.83 72.59 10.59
N LEU A 518 1.99 73.52 9.65
CA LEU A 518 2.40 74.93 9.89
C LEU A 518 1.23 75.92 9.89
#